data_AF-X1B7K6-F1
#
_entry.id   AF-X1B7K6-F1
#
_cell.length_a   1.000
_cell.length_b   1.000
_cell.length_c   1.000
_cell.angle_alpha   90.00
_cell.angle_beta   90.00
_cell.angle_gamma   90.00
#
_symmetry.space_group_name_H-M   'P 1'
#
loop_
_entity.id
_entity.type
_entity.pdbx_description
1 polymer ?
#
loop_
_entity_poly.entity_id
_entity_poly.type
_entity_poly.pdbx_seq_one_letter_code
_entity_poly.pdbx_strand_id
1 'polypeptide(L)'
;EGGISLEVSGYSTLINNTCMNSSEAGICLDGSEKTKIIDNTCYGSIDEGILIEDSNECEIVNNYISNNLGWGIILHRSDGCLLYFNLLQENGGYGIYIQDSENNLIHNNNFVDNNLGGTSQAYDDGTNNNWYDLTYFEGNYWSDWIGTGNYSIDGSAVTVDLYPLDEPAVYVFRPDITSIIHSPSTPSELDTVSINATVTSPYGVQSVTLHYRVNSGTWIEVSMTHISGGLYSVTLGSFTIGDTIEYYISAIDNSVNHNLAIDDNAGLYYSFTISEVVPEFQTLSLLLPAITFLFLVFG
;
A
#
# COMPACT_ATOMS: atom_id res chain seq x y z
N GLU A 1 -19.43 7.18 -28.56
CA GLU A 1 -19.70 7.84 -27.26
C GLU A 1 -20.24 6.79 -26.28
N GLY A 2 -19.41 6.35 -25.34
CA GLY A 2 -19.75 5.32 -24.35
C GLY A 2 -18.74 5.16 -23.21
N GLY A 3 -17.77 6.09 -23.10
CA GLY A 3 -16.70 6.06 -22.11
C GLY A 3 -16.82 7.17 -21.07
N ILE A 4 -16.01 7.07 -20.01
CA ILE A 4 -15.86 8.08 -18.95
C ILE A 4 -14.47 8.70 -19.10
N SER A 5 -14.39 10.01 -19.26
CA SER A 5 -13.12 10.75 -19.24
C SER A 5 -13.04 11.61 -17.99
N LEU A 6 -11.90 11.57 -17.32
CA LEU A 6 -11.56 12.41 -16.19
C LEU A 6 -10.25 13.15 -16.48
N GLU A 7 -10.36 14.47 -16.62
CA GLU A 7 -9.23 15.35 -16.95
C GLU A 7 -8.89 16.24 -15.76
N VAL A 8 -7.63 16.22 -15.31
CA VAL A 8 -7.06 17.10 -14.27
C VAL A 8 -7.91 17.13 -12.98
N SER A 9 -8.37 15.95 -12.53
CA SER A 9 -9.24 15.82 -11.35
C SER A 9 -8.75 14.74 -10.42
N GLY A 10 -7.61 14.98 -9.76
CA GLY A 10 -7.05 14.04 -8.78
C GLY A 10 -7.96 13.79 -7.58
N TYR A 11 -7.69 12.72 -6.83
CA TYR A 11 -8.48 12.25 -5.67
C TYR A 11 -9.93 11.86 -6.00
N SER A 12 -10.22 11.55 -7.27
CA SER A 12 -11.56 11.11 -7.67
C SER A 12 -11.79 9.64 -7.36
N THR A 13 -13.05 9.20 -7.36
CA THR A 13 -13.41 7.79 -7.24
C THR A 13 -14.46 7.43 -8.29
N LEU A 14 -14.08 6.55 -9.22
CA LEU A 14 -14.94 5.94 -10.21
C LEU A 14 -15.30 4.54 -9.73
N ILE A 15 -16.55 4.36 -9.29
CA ILE A 15 -17.00 3.10 -8.70
C ILE A 15 -18.30 2.60 -9.33
N ASN A 16 -18.38 1.29 -9.59
CA ASN A 16 -19.59 0.61 -10.08
C ASN A 16 -20.17 1.19 -11.39
N ASN A 17 -19.31 1.62 -12.32
CA ASN A 17 -19.73 2.08 -13.64
C ASN A 17 -19.67 0.95 -14.66
N THR A 18 -20.47 1.09 -15.72
CA THR A 18 -20.40 0.22 -16.90
C THR A 18 -20.10 1.06 -18.13
N CYS A 19 -18.93 0.82 -18.73
CA CYS A 19 -18.47 1.42 -19.97
C CYS A 19 -18.49 0.34 -21.06
N MET A 20 -19.24 0.54 -22.14
CA MET A 20 -19.41 -0.48 -23.17
C MET A 20 -19.34 0.08 -24.58
N ASN A 21 -18.70 -0.66 -25.48
CA ASN A 21 -18.63 -0.33 -26.91
C ASN A 21 -18.16 1.11 -27.18
N SER A 22 -17.17 1.57 -26.41
CA SER A 22 -16.56 2.88 -26.62
C SER A 22 -15.78 2.87 -27.93
N SER A 23 -15.80 3.99 -28.65
CA SER A 23 -14.98 4.19 -29.84
C SER A 23 -13.53 4.54 -29.53
N GLU A 24 -13.25 4.78 -28.26
CA GLU A 24 -11.95 5.09 -27.64
C GLU A 24 -11.83 4.20 -26.39
N ALA A 25 -11.07 4.62 -25.38
CA ALA A 25 -11.04 3.95 -24.09
C ALA A 25 -12.43 3.89 -23.41
N GLY A 26 -12.66 2.85 -22.60
CA GLY A 26 -13.86 2.76 -21.74
C GLY A 26 -13.82 3.76 -20.59
N ILE A 27 -12.70 3.81 -19.87
CA ILE A 27 -12.39 4.84 -18.87
C ILE A 27 -11.05 5.47 -19.26
N CYS A 28 -10.96 6.80 -19.23
CA CYS A 28 -9.72 7.54 -19.47
C CYS A 28 -9.45 8.48 -18.29
N LEU A 29 -8.25 8.37 -17.71
CA LEU A 29 -7.67 9.37 -16.82
C LEU A 29 -6.58 10.13 -17.56
N ASP A 30 -6.65 11.45 -17.53
CA ASP A 30 -5.59 12.35 -18.03
C ASP A 30 -5.26 13.36 -16.91
N GLY A 31 -4.03 13.33 -16.40
CA GLY A 31 -3.59 14.27 -15.35
C GLY A 31 -4.32 14.12 -14.00
N SER A 32 -4.87 12.95 -13.69
CA SER A 32 -5.81 12.71 -12.57
C SER A 32 -5.21 11.83 -11.46
N GLU A 33 -4.20 12.36 -10.79
CA GLU A 33 -3.47 11.76 -9.66
C GLU A 33 -4.36 11.17 -8.55
N LYS A 34 -3.92 10.07 -7.91
CA LYS A 34 -4.57 9.52 -6.69
C LYS A 34 -6.04 9.17 -6.88
N THR A 35 -6.42 8.83 -8.10
CA THR A 35 -7.79 8.42 -8.44
C THR A 35 -7.97 6.94 -8.17
N LYS A 36 -9.16 6.58 -7.67
CA LYS A 36 -9.56 5.19 -7.46
C LYS A 36 -10.53 4.74 -8.54
N ILE A 37 -10.27 3.61 -9.18
CA ILE A 37 -11.14 2.96 -10.16
C ILE A 37 -11.50 1.58 -9.61
N ILE A 38 -12.71 1.43 -9.06
CA ILE A 38 -13.10 0.25 -8.27
C ILE A 38 -14.41 -0.36 -8.81
N ASP A 39 -14.49 -1.67 -8.94
CA ASP A 39 -15.73 -2.39 -9.30
C ASP A 39 -16.38 -1.92 -10.63
N ASN A 40 -15.60 -1.40 -11.58
CA ASN A 40 -16.13 -1.00 -12.89
C ASN A 40 -16.12 -2.16 -13.88
N THR A 41 -17.02 -2.09 -14.85
CA THR A 41 -17.11 -3.04 -15.96
C THR A 41 -16.84 -2.31 -17.27
N CYS A 42 -15.75 -2.64 -17.95
CA CYS A 42 -15.32 -2.02 -19.20
C CYS A 42 -15.18 -3.08 -20.30
N TYR A 43 -16.02 -3.05 -21.33
CA TYR A 43 -15.97 -4.07 -22.38
C TYR A 43 -16.36 -3.62 -23.78
N GLY A 44 -15.79 -4.29 -24.79
CA GLY A 44 -16.13 -4.04 -26.19
C GLY A 44 -15.61 -2.71 -26.75
N SER A 45 -14.73 -2.01 -26.05
CA SER A 45 -14.10 -0.79 -26.57
C SER A 45 -13.23 -1.10 -27.79
N ILE A 46 -13.15 -0.15 -28.73
CA ILE A 46 -12.31 -0.27 -29.93
C ILE A 46 -10.82 -0.13 -29.59
N ASP A 47 -10.51 0.71 -28.60
CA ASP A 47 -9.15 0.84 -28.09
C ASP A 47 -9.07 0.06 -26.76
N GLU A 48 -8.70 0.72 -25.66
CA GLU A 48 -8.51 0.06 -24.38
C GLU A 48 -9.77 -0.02 -23.51
N GLY A 49 -9.76 -0.94 -22.55
CA GLY A 49 -10.76 -0.92 -21.48
C GLY A 49 -10.58 0.32 -20.60
N ILE A 50 -9.36 0.54 -20.10
CA ILE A 50 -8.99 1.64 -19.21
C ILE A 50 -7.65 2.23 -19.64
N LEU A 51 -7.59 3.56 -19.81
CA LEU A 51 -6.39 4.34 -20.08
C LEU A 51 -6.06 5.19 -18.86
N ILE A 52 -4.83 5.07 -18.36
CA ILE A 52 -4.24 5.89 -17.29
C ILE A 52 -3.07 6.66 -17.91
N GLU A 53 -3.28 7.94 -18.20
CA GLU A 53 -2.28 8.82 -18.80
C GLU A 53 -1.92 9.95 -17.83
N ASP A 54 -0.61 10.16 -17.63
CA ASP A 54 -0.07 11.22 -16.77
C ASP A 54 -0.74 11.28 -15.38
N SER A 55 -1.05 10.12 -14.79
CA SER A 55 -1.87 9.99 -13.58
C SER A 55 -1.24 9.02 -12.57
N ASN A 56 -0.45 9.54 -11.65
CA ASN A 56 0.31 8.77 -10.66
C ASN A 56 -0.52 8.40 -9.41
N GLU A 57 0.01 7.46 -8.64
CA GLU A 57 -0.52 7.03 -7.34
C GLU A 57 -2.00 6.60 -7.40
N CYS A 58 -2.47 6.12 -8.56
CA CYS A 58 -3.84 5.64 -8.75
C CYS A 58 -4.03 4.20 -8.27
N GLU A 59 -5.26 3.87 -7.90
CA GLU A 59 -5.63 2.54 -7.39
C GLU A 59 -6.72 1.94 -8.27
N ILE A 60 -6.41 0.85 -8.98
CA ILE A 60 -7.31 0.19 -9.93
C ILE A 60 -7.59 -1.22 -9.42
N VAL A 61 -8.82 -1.45 -8.94
CA VAL A 61 -9.16 -2.60 -8.10
C VAL A 61 -10.45 -3.26 -8.51
N ASN A 62 -10.45 -4.58 -8.60
CA ASN A 62 -11.66 -5.37 -8.79
C ASN A 62 -12.50 -4.95 -10.01
N ASN A 63 -11.86 -4.48 -11.08
CA ASN A 63 -12.55 -4.14 -12.32
C ASN A 63 -12.66 -5.36 -13.24
N TYR A 64 -13.78 -5.45 -13.96
CA TYR A 64 -14.01 -6.45 -15.00
C TYR A 64 -13.78 -5.84 -16.38
N ILE A 65 -12.70 -6.24 -17.04
CA ILE A 65 -12.21 -5.61 -18.27
C ILE A 65 -12.08 -6.67 -19.35
N SER A 66 -12.98 -6.64 -20.33
CA SER A 66 -13.07 -7.76 -21.27
C SER A 66 -13.40 -7.38 -22.70
N ASN A 67 -12.98 -8.21 -23.65
CA ASN A 67 -13.39 -8.10 -25.05
C ASN A 67 -13.12 -6.71 -25.67
N ASN A 68 -12.14 -5.96 -25.16
CA ASN A 68 -11.70 -4.72 -25.80
C ASN A 68 -10.75 -5.09 -26.95
N LEU A 69 -10.82 -4.39 -28.08
CA LEU A 69 -10.00 -4.75 -29.26
C LEU A 69 -8.52 -4.40 -29.05
N GLY A 70 -8.23 -3.38 -28.25
CA GLY A 70 -6.87 -3.01 -27.82
C GLY A 70 -6.47 -3.69 -26.50
N TRP A 71 -5.76 -2.95 -25.65
CA TRP A 71 -5.30 -3.42 -24.33
C TRP A 71 -6.45 -3.46 -23.30
N GLY A 72 -6.32 -4.27 -22.26
CA GLY A 72 -7.25 -4.19 -21.13
C GLY A 72 -7.08 -2.87 -20.38
N ILE A 73 -5.90 -2.68 -19.78
CA ILE A 73 -5.46 -1.47 -19.10
C ILE A 73 -4.14 -1.01 -19.72
N ILE A 74 -3.99 0.29 -19.95
CA ILE A 74 -2.70 0.91 -20.25
C ILE A 74 -2.32 1.94 -19.19
N LEU A 75 -1.07 1.89 -18.74
CA LEU A 75 -0.40 2.94 -17.97
C LEU A 75 0.61 3.65 -18.89
N HIS A 76 0.47 4.96 -19.00
CA HIS A 76 1.37 5.81 -19.78
C HIS A 76 1.83 6.98 -18.91
N ARG A 77 3.14 7.08 -18.65
CA ARG A 77 3.72 8.14 -17.78
C ARG A 77 3.01 8.29 -16.43
N SER A 78 2.68 7.14 -15.84
CA SER A 78 1.87 7.02 -14.62
C SER A 78 2.58 6.11 -13.63
N ASP A 79 3.06 6.69 -12.55
CA ASP A 79 3.97 6.08 -11.58
C ASP A 79 3.27 5.72 -10.28
N GLY A 80 3.81 4.74 -9.55
CA GLY A 80 3.35 4.44 -8.19
C GLY A 80 1.89 3.97 -8.08
N CYS A 81 1.29 3.51 -9.18
CA CYS A 81 -0.07 2.97 -9.18
C CYS A 81 -0.12 1.56 -8.60
N LEU A 82 -1.27 1.22 -8.02
CA LEU A 82 -1.57 -0.08 -7.46
C LEU A 82 -2.71 -0.74 -8.26
N LEU A 83 -2.41 -1.89 -8.87
CA LEU A 83 -3.35 -2.64 -9.71
C LEU A 83 -3.52 -4.05 -9.16
N TYR A 84 -4.71 -4.35 -8.62
CA TYR A 84 -4.94 -5.66 -8.00
C TYR A 84 -6.38 -6.15 -8.06
N PHE A 85 -6.54 -7.47 -8.11
CA PHE A 85 -7.84 -8.16 -8.25
C PHE A 85 -8.67 -7.77 -9.47
N ASN A 86 -8.08 -7.17 -10.51
CA ASN A 86 -8.80 -6.95 -11.76
C ASN A 86 -8.91 -8.26 -12.53
N LEU A 87 -10.05 -8.49 -13.17
CA LEU A 87 -10.25 -9.57 -14.12
C LEU A 87 -10.12 -9.01 -15.53
N LEU A 88 -9.01 -9.34 -16.20
CA LEU A 88 -8.71 -8.94 -17.56
C LEU A 88 -8.84 -10.16 -18.46
N GLN A 89 -9.83 -10.16 -19.36
CA GLN A 89 -10.07 -11.32 -20.19
C GLN A 89 -10.40 -11.03 -21.66
N GLU A 90 -9.89 -11.87 -22.56
CA GLU A 90 -10.24 -11.84 -23.99
C GLU A 90 -10.01 -10.46 -24.64
N ASN A 91 -9.07 -9.65 -24.12
CA ASN A 91 -8.69 -8.40 -24.75
C ASN A 91 -7.74 -8.69 -25.92
N GLY A 92 -7.91 -7.95 -27.03
CA GLY A 92 -7.21 -8.20 -28.29
C GLY A 92 -5.69 -8.00 -28.18
N GLY A 93 -5.27 -7.03 -27.36
CA GLY A 93 -3.88 -6.85 -26.93
C GLY A 93 -3.63 -7.42 -25.53
N TYR A 94 -2.50 -7.02 -24.93
CA TYR A 94 -2.17 -7.34 -23.54
C TYR A 94 -3.28 -6.95 -22.57
N GLY A 95 -3.46 -7.74 -21.52
CA GLY A 95 -4.34 -7.39 -20.41
C GLY A 95 -3.88 -6.10 -19.75
N ILE A 96 -2.59 -5.98 -19.43
CA ILE A 96 -1.98 -4.74 -18.93
C ILE A 96 -0.76 -4.40 -19.79
N TYR A 97 -0.69 -3.14 -20.23
CA TYR A 97 0.44 -2.56 -20.96
C TYR A 97 1.00 -1.37 -20.18
N ILE A 98 2.29 -1.40 -19.86
CA ILE A 98 2.97 -0.31 -19.13
C ILE A 98 4.00 0.35 -20.04
N GLN A 99 3.92 1.69 -20.16
CA GLN A 99 4.81 2.49 -20.97
C GLN A 99 5.30 3.73 -20.23
N ASP A 100 6.62 3.93 -20.20
CA ASP A 100 7.26 5.11 -19.60
C ASP A 100 6.78 5.39 -18.16
N SER A 101 6.55 4.31 -17.41
CA SER A 101 5.90 4.30 -16.10
C SER A 101 6.75 3.56 -15.07
N GLU A 102 6.78 4.03 -13.83
CA GLU A 102 7.71 3.56 -12.80
C GLU A 102 7.04 3.16 -11.49
N ASN A 103 7.68 2.22 -10.78
CA ASN A 103 7.36 1.89 -9.38
C ASN A 103 5.89 1.47 -9.15
N ASN A 104 5.24 0.90 -10.16
CA ASN A 104 3.87 0.37 -10.04
C ASN A 104 3.87 -1.02 -9.41
N LEU A 105 2.81 -1.35 -8.68
CA LEU A 105 2.62 -2.66 -8.05
C LEU A 105 1.40 -3.36 -8.66
N ILE A 106 1.63 -4.52 -9.28
CA ILE A 106 0.65 -5.29 -10.03
C ILE A 106 0.60 -6.71 -9.46
N HIS A 107 -0.43 -7.05 -8.69
CA HIS A 107 -0.54 -8.35 -8.04
C HIS A 107 -1.99 -8.81 -7.89
N ASN A 108 -2.20 -10.11 -7.70
CA ASN A 108 -3.51 -10.74 -7.57
C ASN A 108 -4.51 -10.37 -8.68
N ASN A 109 -4.07 -10.02 -9.90
CA ASN A 109 -4.97 -9.86 -11.04
C ASN A 109 -5.17 -11.21 -11.75
N ASN A 110 -6.28 -11.33 -12.47
CA ASN A 110 -6.61 -12.50 -13.28
C ASN A 110 -6.47 -12.16 -14.76
N PHE A 111 -5.42 -12.69 -15.40
CA PHE A 111 -5.19 -12.60 -16.84
C PHE A 111 -5.70 -13.86 -17.53
N VAL A 112 -6.76 -13.71 -18.33
CA VAL A 112 -7.41 -14.83 -19.02
C VAL A 112 -7.50 -14.56 -20.51
N ASP A 113 -6.69 -15.27 -21.31
CA ASP A 113 -6.79 -15.29 -22.77
C ASP A 113 -6.69 -13.88 -23.42
N ASN A 114 -5.84 -13.02 -22.85
CA ASN A 114 -5.48 -11.73 -23.48
C ASN A 114 -4.33 -11.93 -24.47
N ASN A 115 -4.20 -11.03 -25.44
CA ASN A 115 -3.12 -11.05 -26.43
C ASN A 115 -2.96 -12.43 -27.09
N LEU A 116 -4.07 -13.06 -27.50
CA LEU A 116 -4.08 -14.44 -27.97
C LEU A 116 -3.08 -14.67 -29.11
N GLY A 117 -2.16 -15.61 -28.89
CA GLY A 117 -1.08 -15.95 -29.83
C GLY A 117 0.22 -15.17 -29.59
N GLY A 118 0.26 -14.26 -28.62
CA GLY A 118 1.48 -13.65 -28.10
C GLY A 118 2.29 -14.57 -27.18
N THR A 119 3.39 -14.05 -26.65
CA THR A 119 4.27 -14.77 -25.71
C THR A 119 3.95 -14.49 -24.24
N SER A 120 3.19 -13.42 -23.97
CA SER A 120 2.72 -13.04 -22.64
C SER A 120 1.36 -12.33 -22.75
N GLN A 121 0.61 -12.32 -21.65
CA GLN A 121 -0.64 -11.55 -21.49
C GLN A 121 -0.40 -10.13 -20.96
N ALA A 122 0.84 -9.77 -20.64
CA ALA A 122 1.22 -8.45 -20.15
C ALA A 122 2.49 -7.92 -20.82
N TYR A 123 2.65 -6.61 -20.79
CA TYR A 123 3.79 -5.93 -21.38
C TYR A 123 4.29 -4.77 -20.51
N ASP A 124 5.60 -4.64 -20.37
CA ASP A 124 6.27 -3.67 -19.50
C ASP A 124 7.50 -3.05 -20.20
N ASP A 125 7.34 -1.80 -20.62
CA ASP A 125 8.41 -0.90 -21.10
C ASP A 125 8.73 0.20 -20.07
N GLY A 126 8.37 -0.02 -18.80
CA GLY A 126 8.66 0.89 -17.69
C GLY A 126 9.92 0.52 -16.91
N THR A 127 10.05 1.07 -15.70
CA THR A 127 11.17 0.76 -14.78
C THR A 127 10.70 0.51 -13.36
N ASN A 128 11.30 -0.47 -12.68
CA ASN A 128 10.99 -0.83 -11.29
C ASN A 128 9.50 -1.15 -11.02
N ASN A 129 8.75 -1.58 -12.03
CA ASN A 129 7.41 -2.11 -11.84
C ASN A 129 7.50 -3.52 -11.27
N ASN A 130 6.69 -3.81 -10.26
CA ASN A 130 6.68 -5.10 -9.58
C ASN A 130 5.39 -5.85 -9.89
N TRP A 131 5.53 -7.04 -10.48
CA TRP A 131 4.43 -7.90 -10.91
C TRP A 131 4.02 -8.94 -9.84
N TYR A 132 4.42 -8.69 -8.61
CA TYR A 132 4.08 -9.49 -7.44
C TYR A 132 4.25 -8.69 -6.16
N ASP A 133 3.54 -9.09 -5.11
CA ASP A 133 3.67 -8.52 -3.79
C ASP A 133 4.72 -9.30 -2.97
N LEU A 134 5.72 -8.60 -2.46
CA LEU A 134 6.81 -9.18 -1.65
C LEU A 134 6.42 -9.42 -0.19
N THR A 135 5.36 -8.76 0.29
CA THR A 135 4.85 -8.89 1.65
C THR A 135 4.17 -10.25 1.83
N TYR A 136 3.38 -10.65 0.83
CA TYR A 136 2.59 -11.89 0.86
C TYR A 136 3.15 -12.98 -0.06
N PHE A 137 4.15 -12.67 -0.89
CA PHE A 137 4.68 -13.57 -1.91
C PHE A 137 3.57 -14.05 -2.87
N GLU A 138 2.73 -13.11 -3.30
CA GLU A 138 1.58 -13.35 -4.17
C GLU A 138 1.74 -12.55 -5.46
N GLY A 139 1.69 -13.22 -6.60
CA GLY A 139 1.72 -12.64 -7.93
C GLY A 139 0.32 -12.56 -8.54
N ASN A 140 0.25 -12.69 -9.85
CA ASN A 140 -0.98 -12.68 -10.64
C ASN A 140 -1.31 -14.11 -11.12
N TYR A 141 -2.57 -14.32 -11.48
CA TYR A 141 -3.00 -15.54 -12.17
C TYR A 141 -2.92 -15.33 -13.69
N TRP A 142 -2.39 -16.32 -14.39
CA TRP A 142 -2.19 -16.30 -15.83
C TRP A 142 -2.74 -17.58 -16.46
N SER A 143 -3.78 -17.48 -17.29
CA SER A 143 -4.45 -18.66 -17.87
C SER A 143 -3.56 -19.54 -18.76
N ASP A 144 -2.45 -18.98 -19.24
CA ASP A 144 -1.45 -19.63 -20.11
C ASP A 144 -0.19 -20.06 -19.35
N TRP A 145 -0.08 -19.80 -18.04
CA TRP A 145 1.03 -20.27 -17.23
C TRP A 145 0.92 -21.77 -16.97
N ILE A 146 2.04 -22.48 -17.15
CA ILE A 146 2.08 -23.95 -17.10
C ILE A 146 2.17 -24.53 -15.68
N GLY A 147 2.07 -23.69 -14.64
CA GLY A 147 2.13 -24.10 -13.23
C GLY A 147 3.54 -24.31 -12.68
N THR A 148 4.59 -23.87 -13.38
CA THR A 148 5.98 -23.99 -12.88
C THR A 148 6.86 -22.81 -13.27
N GLY A 149 7.67 -22.33 -12.32
CA GLY A 149 8.61 -21.24 -12.55
C GLY A 149 7.94 -19.87 -12.60
N ASN A 150 8.69 -18.87 -13.02
CA ASN A 150 8.19 -17.49 -13.11
C ASN A 150 7.34 -17.33 -14.37
N TYR A 151 6.47 -16.33 -14.38
CA TYR A 151 5.81 -15.88 -15.61
C TYR A 151 6.55 -14.68 -16.19
N SER A 152 6.92 -14.73 -17.46
CA SER A 152 7.65 -13.64 -18.13
C SER A 152 6.69 -12.57 -18.63
N ILE A 153 7.03 -11.31 -18.40
CA ILE A 153 6.31 -10.17 -18.93
C ILE A 153 7.04 -9.72 -20.20
N ASP A 154 6.30 -9.52 -21.29
CA ASP A 154 6.90 -9.02 -22.54
C ASP A 154 7.38 -7.56 -22.34
N GLY A 155 8.31 -7.11 -23.17
CA GLY A 155 8.82 -5.74 -23.14
C GLY A 155 10.28 -5.59 -22.73
N SER A 156 10.76 -4.36 -22.78
CA SER A 156 12.15 -4.00 -22.58
C SER A 156 12.56 -3.93 -21.12
N ALA A 157 11.61 -3.90 -20.18
CA ALA A 157 11.91 -3.95 -18.73
C ALA A 157 12.43 -5.32 -18.29
N VAL A 158 12.16 -6.38 -19.08
CA VAL A 158 12.57 -7.78 -18.78
C VAL A 158 12.10 -8.22 -17.38
N THR A 159 10.88 -7.82 -17.00
CA THR A 159 10.28 -8.12 -15.71
C THR A 159 9.60 -9.50 -15.74
N VAL A 160 9.36 -10.03 -14.55
CA VAL A 160 8.72 -11.33 -14.34
C VAL A 160 7.78 -11.24 -13.15
N ASP A 161 6.73 -12.04 -13.17
CA ASP A 161 6.00 -12.43 -11.97
C ASP A 161 6.73 -13.62 -11.32
N LEU A 162 7.30 -13.39 -10.13
CA LEU A 162 8.03 -14.41 -9.37
C LEU A 162 7.11 -15.36 -8.60
N TYR A 163 5.86 -14.97 -8.36
CA TYR A 163 4.92 -15.74 -7.57
C TYR A 163 3.58 -15.95 -8.30
N PRO A 164 3.57 -16.49 -9.55
CA PRO A 164 2.31 -16.73 -10.25
C PRO A 164 1.36 -17.60 -9.41
N LEU A 165 0.07 -17.28 -9.47
CA LEU A 165 -0.96 -18.00 -8.73
C LEU A 165 -1.40 -19.25 -9.48
N ASP A 166 -1.51 -20.39 -8.77
CA ASP A 166 -2.01 -21.66 -9.32
C ASP A 166 -3.51 -21.61 -9.67
N GLU A 167 -4.25 -20.71 -9.03
CA GLU A 167 -5.70 -20.54 -9.18
C GLU A 167 -6.03 -19.05 -9.34
N PRO A 168 -7.17 -18.71 -9.98
CA PRO A 168 -7.60 -17.33 -10.10
C PRO A 168 -7.66 -16.61 -8.74
N ALA A 169 -7.08 -15.42 -8.69
CA ALA A 169 -7.17 -14.53 -7.55
C ALA A 169 -8.63 -14.21 -7.23
N VAL A 170 -8.97 -14.29 -5.95
CA VAL A 170 -10.29 -13.94 -5.42
C VAL A 170 -10.12 -12.70 -4.56
N TYR A 171 -10.97 -11.69 -4.76
CA TYR A 171 -10.95 -10.46 -3.97
C TYR A 171 -11.07 -10.78 -2.47
N VAL A 172 -9.99 -10.54 -1.71
CA VAL A 172 -9.93 -10.76 -0.27
C VAL A 172 -9.92 -9.43 0.48
N PHE A 173 -10.76 -9.30 1.50
CA PHE A 173 -10.73 -8.15 2.40
C PHE A 173 -9.79 -8.43 3.57
N ARG A 174 -8.51 -8.12 3.39
CA ARG A 174 -7.53 -8.14 4.49
C ARG A 174 -7.87 -7.05 5.52
N PRO A 175 -7.52 -7.22 6.81
CA PRO A 175 -7.59 -6.14 7.77
C PRO A 175 -6.82 -4.90 7.32
N ASP A 176 -7.37 -3.72 7.58
CA ASP A 176 -6.67 -2.44 7.42
C ASP A 176 -5.98 -2.08 8.74
N ILE A 177 -4.67 -1.88 8.71
CA ILE A 177 -3.82 -1.53 9.86
C ILE A 177 -3.32 -0.11 9.62
N THR A 178 -3.64 0.81 10.51
CA THR A 178 -3.28 2.22 10.36
C THR A 178 -2.96 2.86 11.71
N SER A 179 -2.46 4.11 11.68
CA SER A 179 -2.23 4.93 12.87
C SER A 179 -1.32 4.26 13.91
N ILE A 180 -0.28 3.56 13.43
CA ILE A 180 0.70 2.90 14.29
C ILE A 180 1.55 3.96 14.99
N ILE A 181 1.49 4.00 16.31
CA ILE A 181 2.24 4.95 17.14
C ILE A 181 2.70 4.30 18.45
N HIS A 182 3.74 4.86 19.06
CA HIS A 182 4.17 4.50 20.41
C HIS A 182 4.20 5.72 21.34
N SER A 183 4.04 5.48 22.64
CA SER A 183 4.09 6.51 23.68
C SER A 183 4.81 5.98 24.94
N PRO A 184 5.74 6.74 25.54
CA PRO A 184 6.23 8.05 25.10
C PRO A 184 6.94 8.01 23.72
N SER A 185 6.96 9.11 22.97
CA SER A 185 7.65 9.15 21.66
C SER A 185 9.17 9.07 21.78
N THR A 186 9.70 9.35 22.96
CA THR A 186 11.12 9.22 23.33
C THR A 186 11.20 8.56 24.70
N PRO A 187 11.05 7.22 24.77
CA PRO A 187 11.04 6.50 26.04
C PRO A 187 12.39 6.54 26.77
N SER A 188 12.32 6.58 28.09
CA SER A 188 13.44 6.33 28.99
C SER A 188 13.44 4.91 29.56
N GLU A 189 14.51 4.52 30.24
CA GLU A 189 14.64 3.22 30.91
C GLU A 189 13.64 2.99 32.05
N LEU A 190 12.99 4.07 32.52
CA LEU A 190 11.95 4.00 33.55
C LEU A 190 10.54 3.93 32.95
N ASP A 191 10.40 4.14 31.64
CA ASP A 191 9.11 4.20 30.99
C ASP A 191 8.60 2.81 30.60
N THR A 192 7.28 2.66 30.68
CA THR A 192 6.56 1.60 29.98
C THR A 192 6.08 2.18 28.65
N VAL A 193 6.42 1.54 27.54
CA VAL A 193 6.06 1.99 26.20
C VAL A 193 4.75 1.35 25.78
N SER A 194 3.73 2.16 25.51
CA SER A 194 2.49 1.72 24.89
C SER A 194 2.62 1.82 23.37
N ILE A 195 2.42 0.70 22.67
CA ILE A 195 2.29 0.66 21.21
C ILE A 195 0.82 0.50 20.86
N ASN A 196 0.33 1.36 19.99
CA ASN A 196 -1.07 1.45 19.60
C ASN A 196 -1.20 1.38 18.08
N ALA A 197 -2.27 0.76 17.61
CA ALA A 197 -2.66 0.78 16.22
C ALA A 197 -4.19 0.75 16.08
N THR A 198 -4.68 1.30 14.97
CA THR A 198 -6.07 1.13 14.56
C THR A 198 -6.13 -0.03 13.58
N VAL A 199 -6.91 -1.06 13.90
CA VAL A 199 -7.12 -2.22 13.04
C VAL A 199 -8.61 -2.41 12.79
N THR A 200 -8.99 -2.49 11.52
CA THR A 200 -10.38 -2.70 11.11
C THR A 200 -10.50 -3.77 10.04
N SER A 201 -11.64 -4.45 9.97
CA SER A 201 -11.94 -5.40 8.89
C SER A 201 -13.46 -5.50 8.72
N PRO A 202 -13.99 -5.60 7.49
CA PRO A 202 -15.42 -5.81 7.26
C PRO A 202 -15.91 -7.17 7.81
N TYR A 203 -15.02 -8.15 7.95
CA TYR A 203 -15.33 -9.45 8.57
C TYR A 203 -15.06 -9.48 10.07
N GLY A 204 -14.67 -8.33 10.66
CA GLY A 204 -14.19 -8.26 12.04
C GLY A 204 -12.76 -8.78 12.19
N VAL A 205 -12.09 -8.34 13.25
CA VAL A 205 -10.70 -8.68 13.53
C VAL A 205 -10.66 -9.88 14.49
N GLN A 206 -9.93 -10.93 14.13
CA GLN A 206 -9.73 -12.13 14.94
C GLN A 206 -8.60 -11.94 15.95
N SER A 207 -7.45 -11.45 15.49
CA SER A 207 -6.28 -11.21 16.33
C SER A 207 -5.43 -10.08 15.77
N VAL A 208 -4.74 -9.38 16.66
CA VAL A 208 -3.70 -8.40 16.32
C VAL A 208 -2.45 -8.75 17.11
N THR A 209 -1.33 -8.83 16.41
CA THR A 209 -0.04 -9.24 16.97
C THR A 209 0.99 -8.15 16.69
N LEU A 210 1.64 -7.70 17.75
CA LEU A 210 2.87 -6.91 17.65
C LEU A 210 4.05 -7.87 17.48
N HIS A 211 4.89 -7.60 16.50
CA HIS A 211 6.18 -8.25 16.32
C HIS A 211 7.25 -7.22 16.64
N TYR A 212 8.08 -7.45 17.65
CA TYR A 212 9.16 -6.54 18.01
C TYR A 212 10.49 -7.27 18.23
N ARG A 213 11.60 -6.59 18.01
CA ARG A 213 12.95 -7.08 18.34
C ARG A 213 13.76 -6.00 19.01
N VAL A 214 14.77 -6.41 19.77
CA VAL A 214 15.70 -5.52 20.47
C VAL A 214 17.08 -5.68 19.85
N ASN A 215 17.73 -4.57 19.50
CA ASN A 215 19.08 -4.51 18.93
C ASN A 215 19.29 -5.48 17.75
N SER A 216 18.31 -5.50 16.83
CA SER A 216 18.27 -6.42 15.68
C SER A 216 18.38 -7.92 16.04
N GLY A 217 17.94 -8.28 17.25
CA GLY A 217 17.84 -9.66 17.70
C GLY A 217 16.68 -10.43 17.05
N THR A 218 16.27 -11.53 17.69
CA THR A 218 15.12 -12.33 17.23
C THR A 218 13.81 -11.58 17.45
N TRP A 219 12.87 -11.75 16.51
CA TRP A 219 11.50 -11.26 16.64
C TRP A 219 10.76 -11.96 17.79
N ILE A 220 10.06 -11.15 18.59
CA ILE A 220 9.23 -11.54 19.71
C ILE A 220 7.80 -11.13 19.36
N GLU A 221 6.86 -12.05 19.52
CA GLU A 221 5.45 -11.84 19.21
C GLU A 221 4.64 -11.61 20.49
N VAL A 222 3.80 -10.58 20.48
CA VAL A 222 2.90 -10.25 21.59
C VAL A 222 1.52 -9.90 21.07
N SER A 223 0.49 -10.58 21.58
CA SER A 223 -0.89 -10.24 21.24
C SER A 223 -1.25 -8.86 21.78
N MET A 224 -1.85 -8.03 20.93
CA MET A 224 -2.38 -6.72 21.32
C MET A 224 -3.78 -6.86 21.91
N THR A 225 -4.09 -6.05 22.92
CA THR A 225 -5.40 -6.03 23.58
C THR A 225 -6.32 -5.07 22.85
N HIS A 226 -7.53 -5.52 22.51
CA HIS A 226 -8.59 -4.65 22.00
C HIS A 226 -9.08 -3.71 23.10
N ILE A 227 -9.04 -2.40 22.84
CA ILE A 227 -9.45 -1.38 23.82
C ILE A 227 -10.88 -0.92 23.53
N SER A 228 -11.12 -0.39 22.33
CA SER A 228 -12.44 0.07 21.87
C SER A 228 -12.38 0.46 20.38
N GLY A 229 -13.50 0.36 19.67
CA GLY A 229 -13.51 0.68 18.24
C GLY A 229 -12.52 -0.19 17.45
N GLY A 230 -11.67 0.42 16.63
CA GLY A 230 -10.54 -0.27 15.99
C GLY A 230 -9.24 -0.22 16.81
N LEU A 231 -9.21 0.36 18.00
CA LEU A 231 -7.96 0.57 18.74
C LEU A 231 -7.49 -0.70 19.44
N TYR A 232 -6.27 -1.11 19.11
CA TYR A 232 -5.52 -2.16 19.79
C TYR A 232 -4.29 -1.57 20.47
N SER A 233 -3.95 -2.08 21.65
CA SER A 233 -2.81 -1.61 22.43
C SER A 233 -2.04 -2.75 23.08
N VAL A 234 -0.72 -2.59 23.18
CA VAL A 234 0.15 -3.43 23.99
C VAL A 234 1.16 -2.55 24.72
N THR A 235 1.48 -2.92 25.96
CA THR A 235 2.52 -2.25 26.75
C THR A 235 3.77 -3.11 26.81
N LEU A 236 4.89 -2.57 26.37
CA LEU A 236 6.22 -3.13 26.52
C LEU A 236 6.97 -2.38 27.61
N GLY A 237 7.90 -3.04 28.29
CA GLY A 237 8.71 -2.37 29.31
C GLY A 237 9.82 -3.25 29.86
N SER A 238 10.68 -2.63 30.65
CA SER A 238 11.99 -3.16 31.10
C SER A 238 13.02 -3.27 29.98
N PHE A 239 13.29 -2.15 29.31
CA PHE A 239 14.40 -2.03 28.38
C PHE A 239 15.59 -1.31 29.04
N THR A 240 16.77 -1.47 28.45
CA THR A 240 18.01 -0.85 28.94
C THR A 240 18.38 0.38 28.10
N ILE A 241 19.09 1.33 28.71
CA ILE A 241 19.55 2.55 28.03
C ILE A 241 20.37 2.15 26.79
N GLY A 242 20.03 2.73 25.64
CA GLY A 242 20.67 2.44 24.36
C GLY A 242 20.06 1.28 23.59
N ASP A 243 19.08 0.54 24.14
CA ASP A 243 18.34 -0.46 23.36
C ASP A 243 17.56 0.22 22.24
N THR A 244 17.69 -0.31 21.02
CA THR A 244 16.86 0.04 19.88
C THR A 244 15.80 -1.04 19.69
N ILE A 245 14.53 -0.62 19.71
CA ILE A 245 13.38 -1.48 19.47
C ILE A 245 12.90 -1.22 18.05
N GLU A 246 12.79 -2.29 17.26
CA GLU A 246 12.16 -2.28 15.93
C GLU A 246 10.88 -3.12 15.99
N TYR A 247 9.80 -2.69 15.34
CA TYR A 247 8.53 -3.40 15.38
C TYR A 247 7.68 -3.21 14.12
N TYR A 248 6.77 -4.17 13.91
CA TYR A 248 5.69 -4.14 12.93
C TYR A 248 4.45 -4.82 13.50
N ILE A 249 3.30 -4.68 12.83
CA ILE A 249 2.03 -5.24 13.30
C ILE A 249 1.46 -6.16 12.24
N SER A 250 0.89 -7.28 12.68
CA SER A 250 0.05 -8.12 11.83
C SER A 250 -1.34 -8.30 12.43
N ALA A 251 -2.33 -8.51 11.56
CA ALA A 251 -3.70 -8.76 11.96
C ALA A 251 -4.32 -9.88 11.12
N ILE A 252 -5.19 -10.66 11.75
CA ILE A 252 -5.98 -11.71 11.09
C ILE A 252 -7.45 -11.37 11.24
N ASP A 253 -8.25 -11.54 10.20
CA ASP A 253 -9.71 -11.34 10.25
C ASP A 253 -10.51 -12.60 10.66
N ASN A 254 -11.82 -12.42 10.93
CA ASN A 254 -12.74 -13.54 11.18
C ASN A 254 -13.41 -14.08 9.91
N SER A 255 -12.87 -13.79 8.71
CA SER A 255 -13.38 -14.43 7.49
C SER A 255 -13.07 -15.93 7.51
N VAL A 256 -13.71 -16.69 6.62
CA VAL A 256 -13.46 -18.15 6.50
C VAL A 256 -11.99 -18.43 6.15
N ASN A 257 -11.33 -17.51 5.45
CA ASN A 257 -9.95 -17.66 5.00
C ASN A 257 -8.94 -17.14 6.02
N HIS A 258 -9.38 -16.47 7.10
CA HIS A 258 -8.50 -15.88 8.11
C HIS A 258 -7.42 -14.99 7.46
N ASN A 259 -7.84 -13.97 6.72
CA ASN A 259 -6.94 -13.17 5.90
C ASN A 259 -5.94 -12.42 6.78
N LEU A 260 -4.66 -12.54 6.45
CA LEU A 260 -3.55 -11.87 7.11
C LEU A 260 -3.30 -10.49 6.49
N ALA A 261 -3.13 -9.48 7.33
CA ALA A 261 -2.56 -8.19 6.99
C ALA A 261 -1.27 -7.95 7.77
N ILE A 262 -0.29 -7.31 7.15
CA ILE A 262 0.98 -6.91 7.74
C ILE A 262 1.21 -5.43 7.41
N ASP A 263 1.59 -4.63 8.42
CA ASP A 263 2.14 -3.29 8.24
C ASP A 263 3.51 -3.23 8.93
N ASP A 264 4.55 -3.23 8.09
CA ASP A 264 5.96 -3.20 8.47
C ASP A 264 6.68 -1.92 8.04
N ASN A 265 5.92 -0.85 7.77
CA ASN A 265 6.46 0.43 7.30
C ASN A 265 7.31 0.25 6.02
N ALA A 266 6.78 -0.50 5.04
CA ALA A 266 7.44 -0.82 3.77
C ALA A 266 8.83 -1.46 3.95
N GLY A 267 8.95 -2.38 4.91
CA GLY A 267 10.19 -3.06 5.27
C GLY A 267 11.21 -2.23 6.05
N LEU A 268 10.92 -0.96 6.36
CA LEU A 268 11.79 -0.11 7.21
C LEU A 268 11.57 -0.35 8.70
N TYR A 269 10.43 -0.95 9.07
CA TYR A 269 9.93 -1.11 10.42
C TYR A 269 9.71 0.23 11.16
N TYR A 270 8.88 0.19 12.19
CA TYR A 270 8.79 1.27 13.16
C TYR A 270 9.90 1.10 14.20
N SER A 271 10.45 2.19 14.72
CA SER A 271 11.51 2.08 15.73
C SER A 271 11.54 3.21 16.75
N PHE A 272 12.12 2.90 17.92
CA PHE A 272 12.51 3.88 18.94
C PHE A 272 13.75 3.40 19.70
N THR A 273 14.43 4.32 20.38
CA THR A 273 15.60 4.02 21.21
C THR A 273 15.38 4.51 22.63
N ILE A 274 15.80 3.71 23.60
CA ILE A 274 15.71 4.05 25.02
C ILE A 274 16.79 5.06 25.38
N SER A 275 16.34 6.23 25.86
CA SER A 275 17.22 7.32 26.28
C SER A 275 17.40 7.32 27.79
N GLU A 276 18.50 7.90 28.29
CA GLU A 276 18.65 8.16 29.72
C GLU A 276 17.68 9.27 30.16
N VAL A 277 17.12 9.17 31.36
CA VAL A 277 16.36 10.27 31.96
C VAL A 277 17.26 11.49 32.14
N VAL A 278 17.00 12.57 31.41
CA VAL A 278 17.65 13.86 31.65
C VAL A 278 16.95 14.56 32.82
N PRO A 279 17.62 14.85 33.95
CA PRO A 279 17.01 15.60 35.03
C PRO A 279 16.68 17.02 34.54
N GLU A 280 15.42 17.45 34.61
CA GLU A 280 15.07 18.85 34.38
C GLU A 280 15.82 19.72 35.40
N PHE A 281 16.80 20.51 34.94
CA PHE A 281 17.39 21.54 35.79
C PHE A 281 16.31 22.58 36.09
N GLN A 282 15.78 22.56 37.32
CA GLN A 282 14.95 23.65 37.82
C GLN A 282 15.76 24.95 37.71
N THR A 283 15.31 25.87 36.85
CA THR A 283 15.91 27.20 36.75
C THR A 283 15.70 27.91 38.08
N LEU A 284 16.75 27.96 38.91
CA LEU A 284 16.75 28.72 40.15
C LEU A 284 16.65 30.21 39.78
N SER A 285 15.44 30.77 39.86
CA SER A 285 15.19 32.20 39.76
C SER A 285 15.93 32.94 40.88
N LEU A 286 17.16 33.37 40.59
CA LEU A 286 17.92 34.26 41.45
C LEU A 286 17.33 35.67 41.34
N LEU A 287 16.45 36.03 42.28
CA LEU A 287 16.08 37.42 42.55
C LEU A 287 17.33 38.19 43.02
N LEU A 288 18.00 38.88 42.11
CA LEU A 288 18.98 39.91 42.46
C LEU A 288 18.24 41.14 43.03
N PRO A 289 18.59 41.67 44.21
CA PRO A 289 17.98 42.89 44.72
C PRO A 289 18.47 44.09 43.90
N ALA A 290 17.54 44.93 43.45
CA ALA A 290 17.82 46.16 42.75
C ALA A 290 18.60 47.14 43.66
N ILE A 291 19.84 47.47 43.27
CA ILE A 291 20.62 48.54 43.88
C ILE A 291 20.13 49.87 43.27
N THR A 292 19.44 50.68 44.07
CA THR A 292 19.07 52.06 43.73
C THR A 292 20.29 52.97 43.87
N PHE A 293 20.76 53.54 42.76
CA PHE A 293 21.72 54.66 42.77
C PHE A 293 20.97 55.99 42.95
N LEU A 294 21.17 56.64 44.10
CA LEU A 294 20.72 58.01 44.36
C LEU A 294 21.79 58.98 43.80
N PHE A 295 21.48 59.68 42.71
CA PHE A 295 22.32 60.80 42.26
C PHE A 295 22.06 62.04 43.13
N LEU A 296 23.07 62.43 43.92
CA LEU A 296 23.20 63.77 44.50
C LEU A 296 23.77 64.70 43.42
N VAL A 297 23.00 65.69 43.00
CA VAL A 297 23.50 66.85 42.24
C VAL A 297 23.85 67.95 43.24
N PHE A 298 25.12 68.32 43.32
CA PHE A 298 25.59 69.58 43.89
C PHE A 298 26.11 70.46 42.75
N GLY A 299 25.73 71.74 42.78
CA GLY A 299 26.36 72.82 41.99
C GLY A 299 25.49 73.37 40.89
#